data_AF-A3VLE2-F1
#
_entry.id   AF-A3VLE2-F1
#
_cell.length_a   1.000
_cell.length_b   1.000
_cell.length_c   1.000
_cell.angle_alpha   90.00
_cell.angle_beta   90.00
_cell.angle_gamma   90.00
#
_symmetry.space_group_name_H-M   'P 1'
#
loop_
_entity.id
_entity.type
_entity.pdbx_description
1 polymer ?
#
loop_
_entity_poly.entity_id
_entity_poly.type
_entity_poly.pdbx_seq_one_letter_code
_entity_poly.pdbx_strand_id
1 'polypeptide(L)'
;MQVTLEATTDASCTLKQTTPSQSVSFTLPVAKDVLLDGLVGFLAQPEVTESQIDDIMVTQNRDGIFLHAGGGKFHLSWPFAIALAIEA
;
A
#
# COMPACT_ATOMS: atom_id res chain seq x y z
N MET A 1 14.50 -6.34 -4.31
CA MET A 1 13.43 -6.08 -3.31
C MET A 1 12.12 -6.43 -3.98
N GLN A 2 11.27 -7.19 -3.31
CA GLN A 2 9.97 -7.62 -3.82
C GLN A 2 8.91 -7.20 -2.81
N VAL A 3 7.79 -6.65 -3.29
CA VAL A 3 6.60 -6.38 -2.47
C VAL A 3 5.47 -7.24 -3.01
N THR A 4 4.80 -7.99 -2.14
CA THR A 4 3.59 -8.75 -2.46
C THR A 4 2.44 -8.29 -1.57
N LEU A 5 1.23 -8.29 -2.13
CA LEU A 5 0.00 -8.00 -1.42
C LEU A 5 -0.88 -9.25 -1.38
N GLU A 6 -1.07 -9.80 -0.18
CA GLU A 6 -1.80 -11.04 0.04
C GLU A 6 -3.09 -10.76 0.80
N ALA A 7 -4.24 -11.24 0.30
CA ALA A 7 -5.48 -11.22 1.05
C ALA A 7 -5.34 -12.17 2.25
N THR A 8 -5.51 -11.64 3.47
CA THR A 8 -5.43 -12.43 4.70
C THR A 8 -6.84 -12.86 5.13
N THR A 9 -7.81 -11.95 5.00
CA THR A 9 -9.24 -12.20 5.14
C THR A 9 -10.01 -11.35 4.13
N ASP A 10 -11.33 -11.50 4.06
CA ASP A 10 -12.18 -10.65 3.21
C ASP A 10 -12.17 -9.16 3.62
N ALA A 11 -11.63 -8.83 4.80
CA ALA A 11 -11.54 -7.46 5.32
C ALA A 11 -10.11 -7.06 5.71
N SER A 12 -9.09 -7.85 5.34
CA SER A 12 -7.70 -7.51 5.65
C SER A 12 -6.72 -8.09 4.64
N CYS A 13 -5.67 -7.32 4.37
CA CYS A 13 -4.58 -7.72 3.49
C CYS A 13 -3.23 -7.49 4.17
N THR A 14 -2.23 -8.27 3.79
CA THR A 14 -0.86 -8.14 4.30
C THR A 14 0.07 -7.74 3.16
N LEU A 15 0.80 -6.65 3.38
CA LEU A 15 1.93 -6.24 2.55
C LEU A 15 3.19 -6.91 3.06
N LYS A 16 3.88 -7.63 2.18
CA LYS A 16 5.13 -8.28 2.49
C LYS A 16 6.25 -7.72 1.63
N GLN A 17 7.24 -7.10 2.26
CA GLN A 17 8.47 -6.66 1.61
C GLN A 17 9.60 -7.63 1.93
N THR A 18 10.25 -8.15 0.89
CA THR A 18 11.38 -9.06 1.01
C THR A 18 12.60 -8.51 0.28
N THR A 19 13.72 -8.46 1.00
CA THR A 19 15.07 -8.22 0.49
C THR A 19 15.92 -9.48 0.72
N PRO A 20 17.12 -9.60 0.12
CA PRO A 20 17.98 -10.77 0.34
C PRO A 20 18.33 -11.04 1.81
N SER A 21 18.24 -10.01 2.67
CA SER A 21 18.64 -10.08 4.09
C SER A 21 17.51 -9.83 5.08
N GLN A 22 16.30 -9.45 4.63
CA GLN A 22 15.20 -9.07 5.52
C GLN A 22 13.83 -9.36 4.89
N SER A 23 12.87 -9.79 5.71
CA SER A 23 11.45 -9.80 5.35
C SER A 23 10.65 -9.00 6.38
N VAL A 24 9.81 -8.08 5.91
CA VAL A 24 8.91 -7.25 6.71
C VAL A 24 7.50 -7.52 6.24
N SER A 25 6.59 -7.76 7.17
CA SER A 25 5.16 -7.95 6.90
C SER A 25 4.36 -6.90 7.65
N PHE A 26 3.37 -6.31 6.99
CA PHE A 26 2.51 -5.27 7.55
C PHE A 26 1.07 -5.57 7.15
N THR A 27 0.25 -5.85 8.16
CA THR A 27 -1.18 -6.16 7.95
C THR A 27 -1.98 -4.87 8.02
N LEU A 28 -2.82 -4.67 6.99
CA LEU A 28 -3.73 -3.56 6.85
C LEU A 28 -5.16 -4.05 7.11
N PRO A 29 -5.96 -3.37 7.94
CA PRO A 29 -7.37 -3.67 8.16
C PRO A 29 -8.25 -3.19 6.98
N VAL A 30 -7.90 -3.56 5.75
CA VAL A 30 -8.67 -3.26 4.55
C VAL A 30 -8.61 -4.46 3.60
N ALA A 31 -9.69 -4.68 2.86
CA ALA A 31 -9.72 -5.71 1.83
C ALA A 31 -8.71 -5.40 0.71
N LYS A 32 -8.16 -6.45 0.08
CA LYS A 32 -7.11 -6.31 -0.95
C LYS A 32 -7.60 -5.48 -2.14
N ASP A 33 -8.79 -5.80 -2.64
CA ASP A 33 -9.45 -5.12 -3.76
C ASP A 33 -9.70 -3.63 -3.47
N VAL A 34 -10.26 -3.32 -2.29
CA VAL A 34 -10.50 -1.94 -1.85
C VAL A 34 -9.19 -1.13 -1.79
N LEU A 35 -8.12 -1.74 -1.28
CA LEU A 35 -6.81 -1.09 -1.25
C LEU A 35 -6.27 -0.83 -2.66
N LEU A 36 -6.37 -1.82 -3.56
CA LEU A 36 -5.88 -1.70 -4.93
C LEU A 36 -6.66 -0.62 -5.70
N ASP A 37 -7.98 -0.62 -5.63
CA ASP A 37 -8.82 0.40 -6.25
C ASP A 37 -8.53 1.80 -5.70
N GLY A 38 -8.39 1.92 -4.38
CA GLY A 38 -8.04 3.18 -3.74
C GLY A 38 -6.65 3.68 -4.15
N LEU A 39 -5.68 2.78 -4.31
CA LEU A 39 -4.34 3.11 -4.80
C LEU A 39 -4.38 3.58 -6.26
N VAL A 40 -5.13 2.91 -7.13
CA VAL A 40 -5.34 3.35 -8.51
C VAL A 40 -5.94 4.76 -8.54
N GLY A 41 -6.99 5.00 -7.74
CA GLY A 41 -7.64 6.32 -7.65
C GLY A 41 -6.73 7.41 -7.10
N PHE A 42 -5.87 7.07 -6.14
CA PHE A 42 -4.86 7.99 -5.59
C PHE A 42 -3.77 8.33 -6.63
N LEU A 43 -3.23 7.31 -7.31
CA LEU A 43 -2.18 7.50 -8.32
C LEU A 43 -2.67 8.23 -9.57
N ALA A 44 -3.97 8.22 -9.84
CA ALA A 44 -4.59 8.98 -10.92
C ALA A 44 -4.66 10.49 -10.65
N GLN A 45 -4.45 10.94 -9.41
CA GLN A 45 -4.55 12.33 -8.98
C GLN A 45 -3.19 12.85 -8.45
N PRO A 46 -2.25 13.22 -9.34
CA PRO A 46 -0.88 13.58 -8.96
C PRO A 46 -0.76 14.82 -8.06
N GLU A 47 -1.79 15.66 -8.00
CA GLU A 47 -1.89 16.82 -7.13
C GLU A 47 -2.26 16.47 -5.68
N VAL A 48 -2.77 15.27 -5.43
CA VAL A 48 -3.22 14.83 -4.12
C VAL A 48 -2.05 14.23 -3.35
N THR A 49 -1.65 14.92 -2.28
CA THR A 49 -0.56 14.48 -1.42
C THR A 49 -1.00 13.52 -0.32
N GLU A 50 -2.29 13.49 0.00
CA GLU A 50 -2.86 12.59 1.00
C GLU A 50 -4.29 12.17 0.64
N SER A 51 -4.64 10.93 0.91
CA SER A 51 -5.99 10.40 0.70
C SER A 51 -6.29 9.29 1.70
N GLN A 52 -7.56 9.17 2.07
CA GLN A 52 -8.05 8.12 2.94
C GLN A 52 -8.66 7.00 2.08
N ILE A 53 -8.16 5.77 2.23
CA ILE A 53 -8.72 4.55 1.66
C ILE A 53 -9.23 3.71 2.83
N ASP A 54 -10.53 3.76 3.09
CA ASP A 54 -11.15 3.12 4.25
C ASP A 54 -10.48 3.57 5.56
N ASP A 55 -9.92 2.65 6.36
CA ASP A 55 -9.17 2.95 7.59
C ASP A 55 -7.67 3.25 7.34
N ILE A 56 -7.23 3.27 6.08
CA ILE A 56 -5.82 3.50 5.70
C ILE A 56 -5.63 4.92 5.20
N MET A 57 -4.76 5.67 5.87
CA MET A 57 -4.29 6.96 5.33
C MET A 57 -3.13 6.68 4.36
N VAL A 58 -3.20 7.24 3.16
CA VAL A 58 -2.14 7.19 2.16
C VAL A 58 -1.55 8.57 2.01
N THR A 59 -0.23 8.70 2.20
CA THR A 59 0.46 9.98 2.00
C THR A 59 1.57 9.83 0.97
N GLN A 60 1.63 10.75 0.03
CA GLN A 60 2.69 10.86 -0.94
C GLN A 60 3.97 11.38 -0.28
N ASN A 61 5.10 10.87 -0.74
CA ASN A 61 6.42 11.41 -0.44
C ASN A 61 7.25 11.44 -1.73
N ARG A 62 8.42 12.08 -1.68
CA ARG A 62 9.33 12.15 -2.84
C ARG A 62 9.68 10.76 -3.38
N ASP A 63 9.92 9.81 -2.49
CA ASP A 63 10.48 8.50 -2.84
C ASP A 63 9.40 7.39 -3.00
N GLY A 64 8.12 7.71 -2.80
CA GLY A 64 7.01 6.75 -2.87
C GLY A 64 5.76 7.21 -2.13
N ILE A 65 5.03 6.24 -1.59
CA ILE A 65 3.86 6.48 -0.73
C ILE A 65 4.05 5.82 0.63
N PHE A 66 3.42 6.37 1.65
CA PHE A 66 3.26 5.69 2.95
C PHE A 66 1.82 5.26 3.12
N LEU A 67 1.65 4.03 3.59
CA LEU A 67 0.38 3.48 4.03
C LEU A 67 0.37 3.48 5.54
N HIS A 68 -0.49 4.27 6.15
CA HIS A 68 -0.62 4.38 7.60
C HIS A 68 -1.86 3.61 8.04
N ALA A 69 -1.66 2.69 8.98
CA ALA A 69 -2.72 1.86 9.55
C ALA A 69 -2.55 1.80 11.06
N GLY A 70 -3.55 2.29 11.81
CA GLY A 70 -3.45 2.43 13.26
C GLY A 70 -2.23 3.26 13.67
N GLY A 71 -1.32 2.67 14.46
CA GLY A 71 -0.07 3.31 14.92
C GLY A 71 1.16 3.04 14.05
N GLY A 72 1.02 2.28 12.97
CA GLY A 72 2.12 1.88 12.09
C GLY A 72 2.07 2.56 10.72
N LYS A 73 3.22 2.59 10.04
CA LYS A 73 3.30 3.00 8.65
C LYS A 73 4.20 2.07 7.84
N PHE A 74 3.84 1.88 6.58
CA PHE A 74 4.61 1.09 5.63
C PHE A 74 5.02 1.97 4.45
N HIS A 75 6.31 1.98 4.14
CA HIS A 75 6.83 2.73 3.00
C HIS A 75 6.82 1.86 1.76
N LEU A 76 6.19 2.36 0.70
CA LEU A 76 6.12 1.70 -0.59
C LEU A 76 6.75 2.63 -1.63
N SER A 77 7.93 2.28 -2.15
CA SER A 77 8.56 3.12 -3.17
C SER A 77 7.79 3.09 -4.48
N TRP A 78 7.91 4.15 -5.29
CA TRP A 78 7.14 4.34 -6.52
C TRP A 78 7.06 3.12 -7.44
N PRO A 79 8.15 2.38 -7.72
CA PRO A 79 8.07 1.20 -8.58
C PRO A 79 7.11 0.13 -8.05
N PHE A 80 7.01 -0.05 -6.73
CA PHE A 80 6.11 -1.04 -6.13
C PHE A 80 4.70 -0.50 -5.96
N ALA A 81 4.54 0.80 -5.72
CA ALA A 81 3.23 1.46 -5.71
C ALA A 81 2.54 1.33 -7.07
N ILE A 82 3.27 1.61 -8.14
CA ILE A 82 2.79 1.49 -9.50
C ILE A 82 2.54 0.02 -9.86
N ALA A 83 3.45 -0.89 -9.49
CA ALA A 83 3.27 -2.32 -9.76
C ALA A 83 2.01 -2.89 -9.09
N LEU A 84 1.72 -2.49 -7.85
CA LEU A 84 0.50 -2.91 -7.15
C LEU A 84 -0.74 -2.35 -7.83
N ALA A 85 -0.74 -1.08 -8.25
CA ALA A 85 -1.87 -0.50 -8.97
C ALA A 85 -2.12 -1.10 -10.36
N ILE A 86 -1.09 -1.68 -11.00
CA ILE A 86 -1.24 -2.41 -12.27
C ILE A 86 -1.76 -3.85 -12.04
N GLU A 87 -1.52 -4.43 -10.87
CA GLU A 87 -2.06 -5.76 -10.48
C GLU A 87 -3.58 -5.71 -10.23
N ALA A 88 -4.15 -4.52 -10.00
CA ALA A 88 -5.56 -4.26 -9.74
C ALA A 88 -6.49 -4.72 -10.87
#